data_AF-A0A392N4H1-F1
#
_entry.id   AF-A0A392N4H1-F1
#
_cell.length_a   1.000
_cell.length_b   1.000
_cell.length_c   1.000
_cell.angle_alpha   90.00
_cell.angle_beta   90.00
_cell.angle_gamma   90.00
#
_symmetry.space_group_name_H-M   'P 1'
#
loop_
_entity.id
_entity.type
_entity.pdbx_description
1 polymer ?
#
loop_
_entity_poly.entity_id
_entity_poly.type
_entity_poly.pdbx_seq_one_letter_code
_entity_poly.pdbx_strand_id
1 'polypeptide(L)'
;MYPQGRMSHHFSEMREGDYLAVKGPKGRFKYQPNEVKAFGMIAGGTGITPMFQVARAILENPQDKTNVNLIYANVTYDDILLK
;
A
#
# COMPACT_ATOMS: atom_id res chain seq x y z
N MET A 1 -6.95 0.49 15.14
CA MET A 1 -6.30 -0.81 15.45
C MET A 1 -7.36 -1.87 15.69
N TYR A 2 -7.21 -3.09 15.18
CA TYR A 2 -8.27 -4.11 15.26
C TYR A 2 -8.35 -4.71 16.68
N PRO A 3 -9.50 -4.62 17.39
CA PRO A 3 -9.61 -5.05 18.79
C PRO A 3 -9.24 -6.52 19.04
N GLN A 4 -9.44 -7.39 18.06
CA GLN A 4 -9.14 -8.83 18.15
C GLN A 4 -7.94 -9.25 17.28
N GLY A 5 -7.22 -8.29 16.70
CA GLY A 5 -6.11 -8.58 15.77
C GLY A 5 -4.80 -8.84 16.51
N ARG A 6 -4.38 -10.11 16.60
CA ARG A 6 -3.14 -10.50 17.30
C ARG A 6 -1.89 -9.79 16.77
N MET A 7 -1.72 -9.71 15.45
CA MET A 7 -0.56 -9.03 14.86
C MET A 7 -0.63 -7.52 15.07
N SER A 8 -1.79 -6.89 14.85
CA SER A 8 -1.92 -5.47 15.10
C SER A 8 -1.66 -5.12 16.56
N HIS A 9 -2.12 -5.95 17.52
CA HIS A 9 -1.81 -5.85 18.96
C HIS A 9 -0.31 -5.83 19.22
N HIS A 10 0.37 -6.85 18.70
CA HIS A 10 1.81 -6.94 18.85
C HIS A 10 2.52 -5.67 18.35
N PHE A 11 2.12 -5.14 17.19
CA PHE A 11 2.70 -3.90 16.65
C PHE A 11 2.49 -2.65 17.51
N SER A 12 1.38 -2.51 18.26
CA SER A 12 1.20 -1.32 19.11
C SER A 12 1.99 -1.32 20.40
N GLU A 13 2.40 -2.50 20.86
CA GLU A 13 3.14 -2.65 22.11
C GLU A 13 4.65 -2.54 21.90
N MET A 14 5.10 -2.65 20.64
CA MET A 14 6.50 -2.48 20.26
C MET A 14 7.00 -1.05 20.55
N ARG A 15 8.26 -0.97 20.95
CA ARG A 15 8.96 0.28 21.26
C ARG A 15 10.17 0.46 20.35
N GLU A 16 10.64 1.70 20.28
CA GLU A 16 11.91 2.00 19.63
C GLU A 16 13.03 1.16 20.28
N GLY A 17 13.80 0.46 19.44
CA GLY A 17 14.84 -0.47 19.87
C GLY A 17 14.43 -1.95 19.89
N ASP A 18 13.14 -2.26 19.81
CA ASP A 18 12.67 -3.65 19.68
C ASP A 18 12.97 -4.23 18.29
N TYR A 19 13.09 -5.56 18.22
CA TYR A 19 13.34 -6.28 16.97
C TYR A 19 12.08 -6.94 16.44
N LEU A 20 11.88 -6.87 15.11
CA LEU A 20 10.83 -7.58 14.39
C LEU A 20 11.46 -8.51 13.35
N ALA A 21 11.15 -9.80 13.41
CA ALA A 21 11.57 -10.74 12.37
C ALA A 21 10.76 -10.51 11.09
N VAL A 22 11.44 -10.22 9.97
CA VAL A 22 10.82 -9.98 8.66
C VAL A 22 11.33 -11.00 7.64
N LYS A 23 10.42 -11.53 6.81
CA LYS A 23 10.73 -12.45 5.71
C LYS A 23 10.17 -11.91 4.39
N GLY A 24 11.00 -11.85 3.35
CA GLY A 24 10.56 -11.36 2.04
C GLY A 24 11.70 -11.13 1.05
N PRO A 25 11.40 -10.59 -0.15
CA PRO A 25 10.05 -10.21 -0.62
C PRO A 25 9.16 -11.41 -0.95
N LYS A 26 7.83 -11.23 -0.90
CA LYS A 26 6.82 -12.23 -1.28
C LYS A 26 5.74 -11.58 -2.15
N GLY A 27 5.33 -12.26 -3.22
CA GLY A 27 4.33 -11.78 -4.16
C GLY A 27 4.54 -12.36 -5.56
N ARG A 28 3.48 -12.37 -6.37
CA ARG A 28 3.54 -12.77 -7.80
C ARG A 28 3.60 -11.58 -8.74
N PHE A 29 3.08 -10.43 -8.31
CA PHE A 29 3.05 -9.22 -9.12
C PHE A 29 4.43 -8.59 -9.19
N LYS A 30 4.90 -8.31 -10.40
CA LYS A 30 6.15 -7.60 -10.68
C LYS A 30 5.83 -6.53 -11.72
N TYR A 31 5.84 -5.28 -11.28
CA TYR A 31 5.57 -4.14 -12.15
C TYR A 31 6.71 -3.94 -13.15
N GLN A 32 6.37 -3.63 -14.40
CA GLN A 32 7.31 -3.16 -15.41
C GLN A 32 6.87 -1.81 -15.99
N PRO A 33 7.78 -0.85 -16.19
CA PRO A 33 7.43 0.46 -16.72
C PRO A 33 6.70 0.37 -18.06
N ASN A 34 5.64 1.18 -18.23
CA ASN A 34 4.82 1.20 -19.44
C ASN A 34 4.18 -0.16 -19.83
N GLU A 35 4.06 -1.14 -18.93
CA GLU A 35 3.45 -2.45 -19.27
C GLU A 35 1.97 -2.36 -19.68
N VAL A 36 1.29 -1.31 -19.22
CA VAL A 36 -0.09 -0.96 -19.58
C VAL A 36 -0.23 0.54 -19.79
N LYS A 37 -1.25 0.93 -20.56
CA LYS A 37 -1.58 2.35 -20.75
C LYS A 37 -2.15 3.01 -19.49
N ALA A 38 -2.89 2.24 -18.68
CA ALA A 38 -3.50 2.73 -17.46
C ALA A 38 -3.73 1.61 -16.44
N PHE A 39 -3.57 1.93 -15.16
CA PHE A 39 -4.08 1.14 -14.04
C PHE A 39 -5.38 1.73 -13.51
N GLY A 40 -6.39 0.87 -13.33
CA GLY A 40 -7.53 1.13 -12.47
C GLY A 40 -7.31 0.44 -11.13
N MET A 41 -7.19 1.21 -10.06
CA MET A 41 -6.95 0.74 -8.70
C MET A 41 -8.20 0.95 -7.85
N ILE A 42 -8.57 -0.06 -7.08
CA ILE A 42 -9.65 0.02 -6.08
C ILE A 42 -9.05 -0.38 -4.75
N ALA A 43 -9.10 0.54 -3.78
CA ALA A 43 -8.55 0.33 -2.45
C ALA A 43 -9.58 0.68 -1.37
N GLY A 44 -9.41 0.09 -0.19
CA GLY A 44 -10.13 0.50 1.01
C GLY A 44 -9.30 0.27 2.27
N GLY A 45 -9.38 1.22 3.21
CA GLY A 45 -8.57 1.21 4.43
C GLY A 45 -7.07 1.01 4.14
N THR A 46 -6.44 0.04 4.80
CA THR A 46 -5.01 -0.29 4.61
C THR A 46 -4.69 -0.96 3.27
N GLY A 47 -5.71 -1.35 2.49
CA GLY A 47 -5.57 -1.89 1.13
C GLY A 47 -4.94 -0.91 0.14
N ILE A 48 -4.78 0.37 0.52
CA ILE A 48 -4.04 1.36 -0.26
C ILE A 48 -2.54 1.04 -0.38
N THR A 49 -1.95 0.32 0.58
CA THR A 49 -0.50 0.07 0.65
C THR A 49 0.12 -0.53 -0.62
N PRO A 50 -0.40 -1.64 -1.19
CA PRO A 50 0.14 -2.16 -2.46
C PRO A 50 -0.11 -1.22 -3.64
N MET A 51 -1.24 -0.50 -3.65
CA MET A 51 -1.56 0.45 -4.72
C MET A 51 -0.60 1.63 -4.71
N PHE A 52 -0.29 2.15 -3.53
CA PHE A 52 0.68 3.23 -3.32
C PHE A 52 2.07 2.83 -3.80
N GLN A 53 2.52 1.59 -3.52
CA GLN A 53 3.81 1.10 -4.00
C GLN A 53 3.93 1.15 -5.54
N VAL A 54 2.88 0.70 -6.25
CA VAL A 54 2.87 0.71 -7.72
C VAL A 54 2.75 2.12 -8.26
N ALA A 55 1.81 2.93 -7.73
CA ALA A 55 1.61 4.30 -8.16
C ALA A 55 2.89 5.14 -7.99
N ARG A 56 3.59 4.98 -6.86
CA ARG A 56 4.87 5.63 -6.62
C ARG A 56 5.94 5.20 -7.63
N ALA A 57 6.07 3.91 -7.91
CA ALA A 57 7.04 3.40 -8.89
C ALA A 57 6.80 3.97 -10.31
N ILE A 58 5.54 4.16 -10.70
CA ILE A 58 5.15 4.82 -11.96
C ILE A 58 5.53 6.30 -11.92
N LEU A 59 5.08 7.03 -10.89
CA LEU A 59 5.18 8.49 -10.82
C LEU A 59 6.63 8.98 -10.59
N GLU A 60 7.47 8.19 -9.94
CA GLU A 60 8.89 8.49 -9.73
C GLU A 60 9.76 8.18 -10.95
N ASN A 61 9.21 7.53 -11.99
CA ASN A 61 9.91 7.24 -13.24
C ASN A 61 9.42 8.18 -14.37
N PRO A 62 10.20 9.19 -14.79
CA PRO A 62 9.78 10.13 -15.84
C PRO A 62 9.56 9.49 -17.22
N GLN A 63 10.14 8.31 -17.46
CA GLN A 63 9.96 7.54 -18.70
C GLN A 63 8.68 6.70 -18.68
N ASP A 64 8.04 6.57 -17.52
CA ASP A 64 6.76 5.90 -17.38
C ASP A 64 5.62 6.83 -17.78
N LYS A 65 4.80 6.37 -18.72
CA LYS A 65 3.64 7.09 -19.23
C LYS A 65 2.34 6.41 -18.84
N THR A 66 2.39 5.39 -17.97
CA THR A 66 1.20 4.72 -17.47
C THR A 66 0.34 5.69 -16.65
N ASN A 67 -0.94 5.82 -17.00
CA ASN A 67 -1.90 6.59 -16.21
C ASN A 67 -2.36 5.79 -14.98
N VAL A 68 -2.55 6.46 -13.84
CA VAL A 68 -3.05 5.81 -12.61
C VAL A 68 -4.38 6.43 -12.22
N ASN A 69 -5.43 5.60 -12.12
CA ASN A 69 -6.74 5.99 -11.61
C ASN A 69 -7.03 5.19 -10.34
N LEU A 70 -7.32 5.89 -9.24
CA LEU A 70 -7.57 5.27 -7.93
C LEU A 70 -8.96 5.63 -7.42
N ILE A 71 -9.74 4.61 -7.08
CA ILE A 71 -10.94 4.73 -6.26
C ILE A 71 -10.57 4.26 -4.85
N TYR A 72 -10.62 5.17 -3.88
CA TYR A 72 -10.29 4.89 -2.48
C TYR A 72 -11.52 5.07 -1.59
N ALA A 73 -11.98 3.98 -0.98
CA ALA A 73 -13.20 3.95 -0.18
C ALA A 73 -12.90 3.68 1.30
N ASN A 74 -13.42 4.54 2.17
CA ASN A 74 -13.27 4.48 3.62
C ASN A 74 -14.62 4.71 4.30
N VAL A 75 -14.75 4.31 5.56
CA VAL A 75 -16.01 4.45 6.33
C VAL A 75 -16.23 5.91 6.71
N THR A 76 -15.21 6.53 7.28
CA THR A 76 -15.20 7.94 7.63
C THR A 76 -14.08 8.68 6.89
N TYR A 77 -14.13 10.01 6.92
CA TYR A 77 -13.08 10.84 6.34
C TYR A 77 -11.75 10.71 7.08
N ASP A 78 -11.78 10.50 8.40
CA ASP A 78 -10.58 10.34 9.23
C ASP A 78 -9.88 9.00 8.98
N ASP A 79 -10.59 8.02 8.41
CA ASP A 79 -10.01 6.74 8.01
C ASP A 79 -9.18 6.83 6.72
N ILE A 80 -9.21 7.96 5.99
CA ILE A 80 -8.44 8.14 4.75
C ILE A 80 -6.95 8.25 5.10
N LEU A 81 -6.24 7.13 4.92
CA LEU A 81 -4.80 7.06 5.11
C LEU A 81 -4.06 7.71 3.94
N LEU A 82 -2.87 8.27 4.20
CA LEU A 82 -2.02 8.93 3.20
C LEU A 82 -2.72 10.10 2.48
N LYS A 83 -3.67 10.73 3.17
CA LYS A 83 -4.32 11.96 2.74
C LYS A 83 -3.35 13.15 2.70
#